data_AF-A0A8S3ZRS2-F1
#
_entry.id   AF-A0A8S3ZRS2-F1
#
_cell.length_a   1.000
_cell.length_b   1.000
_cell.length_c   1.000
_cell.angle_alpha   90.00
_cell.angle_beta   90.00
_cell.angle_gamma   90.00
#
_symmetry.space_group_name_H-M   'P 1'
#
loop_
_entity.id
_entity.type
_entity.pdbx_description
1 polymer ?
#
loop_
_entity_poly.entity_id
_entity_poly.type
_entity_poly.pdbx_seq_one_letter_code
_entity_poly.pdbx_strand_id
1 'polypeptide(L)'
;MGEILLQGKLVATEYYNDPNLTKVAFTPDGFLLTGDLGFYDEHNRLFVLGRKADAIIRGDTAIFPRDIEEKVNQCPGIWKVKVVSIKDDKGIIQ
;
A
#
# COMPACT_ATOMS: atom_id res chain seq x y z
N MET A 1 2.37 -6.12 13.15
CA MET A 1 2.09 -5.63 11.78
C MET A 1 1.86 -4.12 11.85
N GLY A 2 2.46 -3.35 10.95
CA GLY A 2 2.33 -1.90 10.92
C GLY A 2 2.79 -1.30 9.61
N GLU A 3 2.73 0.02 9.48
CA GLU A 3 3.30 0.75 8.36
C GLU A 3 4.83 0.76 8.45
N ILE A 4 5.49 0.54 7.33
CA ILE A 4 6.94 0.61 7.19
C ILE A 4 7.33 2.09 7.12
N LEU A 5 8.15 2.53 8.06
CA LEU A 5 8.65 3.90 8.11
C LEU A 5 10.13 3.94 7.74
N LEU A 6 10.54 4.98 7.01
CA LEU A 6 11.93 5.15 6.59
C LEU A 6 12.52 6.44 7.15
N GLN A 7 13.74 6.34 7.67
CA GLN A 7 14.56 7.49 8.04
C GLN A 7 16.02 7.17 7.73
N GLY A 8 16.75 8.15 7.20
CA GLY A 8 18.17 7.99 6.90
C GLY A 8 18.69 9.09 5.97
N LYS A 9 20.00 9.16 5.82
CA LYS A 9 20.69 10.21 5.05
C LYS A 9 20.31 10.26 3.56
N LEU A 10 19.79 9.16 3.03
CA LEU A 10 19.38 9.04 1.63
C LEU A 10 17.87 9.18 1.43
N VAL A 11 17.10 9.29 2.51
CA VAL A 11 15.66 9.52 2.43
C VAL A 11 15.44 11.01 2.11
N ALA A 12 14.53 11.29 1.17
CA ALA A 12 14.13 12.66 0.88
C ALA A 12 13.64 13.36 2.16
N THR A 13 13.87 14.66 2.27
CA THR A 13 13.43 15.45 3.43
C THR A 13 12.09 16.14 3.20
N GLU A 14 11.72 16.33 1.93
CA GLU A 14 10.49 17.04 1.53
C GLU A 14 10.07 16.70 0.10
N TYR A 15 8.82 17.04 -0.22
CA TYR A 15 8.32 17.11 -1.59
C TYR A 15 8.63 18.48 -2.19
N TYR A 16 9.10 18.48 -3.42
CA TYR A 16 9.45 19.70 -4.14
C TYR A 16 8.23 20.62 -4.32
N ASN A 17 8.31 21.82 -3.77
CA ASN A 17 7.28 22.86 -3.86
C ASN A 17 5.89 22.43 -3.34
N ASP A 18 5.84 21.45 -2.44
CA ASP A 18 4.59 21.01 -1.79
C ASP A 18 4.78 20.81 -0.28
N PRO A 19 4.71 21.90 0.51
CA PRO A 19 4.86 21.82 1.97
C PRO A 19 3.69 21.09 2.64
N ASN A 20 2.50 21.07 2.01
CA ASN A 20 1.34 20.38 2.55
C ASN A 20 1.54 18.86 2.44
N LEU A 21 1.93 18.38 1.26
CA LEU A 21 2.23 16.97 1.06
C LEU A 21 3.41 16.52 1.91
N THR A 22 4.45 17.36 2.05
CA THR A 22 5.57 17.13 2.98
C THR A 22 5.08 16.92 4.40
N LYS A 23 4.23 17.82 4.92
CA LYS A 23 3.72 17.71 6.29
C LYS A 23 2.89 16.44 6.52
N VAL A 24 2.19 15.96 5.49
CA VAL A 24 1.37 14.74 5.57
C VAL A 24 2.23 13.48 5.43
N ALA A 25 3.30 13.52 4.65
CA ALA A 25 4.13 12.36 4.36
C ALA A 25 5.19 12.06 5.43
N PHE A 26 5.55 13.03 6.27
CA PHE A 26 6.56 12.85 7.31
C PHE A 26 5.95 12.95 8.70
N THR A 27 6.45 12.11 9.61
CA THR A 27 6.13 12.20 11.04
C THR A 27 6.86 13.40 11.68
N PRO A 28 6.41 13.90 12.84
CA PRO A 28 7.08 15.01 13.53
C PRO A 28 8.55 14.74 13.90
N ASP A 29 8.94 13.48 14.07
CA ASP A 29 10.29 13.01 14.36
C ASP A 29 11.10 12.65 13.10
N GLY A 30 10.57 12.95 11.91
CA GLY A 30 11.31 12.92 10.64
C GLY A 30 11.35 11.58 9.93
N PHE A 31 10.41 10.67 10.20
CA PHE A 31 10.24 9.45 9.41
C PHE A 31 9.31 9.69 8.23
N LEU A 32 9.66 9.14 7.07
CA LEU A 32 8.80 9.05 5.90
C LEU A 32 7.77 7.93 6.10
N LEU A 33 6.49 8.28 5.98
CA LEU A 33 5.37 7.36 5.86
C LEU A 33 5.35 6.77 4.44
N THR A 34 5.79 5.52 4.30
CA THR A 34 5.89 4.90 2.96
C THR A 34 4.54 4.50 2.39
N GLY A 35 3.53 4.33 3.25
CA GLY A 35 2.25 3.71 2.93
C GLY A 35 2.31 2.20 2.65
N ASP A 36 3.46 1.55 2.85
CA ASP A 36 3.60 0.10 2.77
C ASP A 36 3.41 -0.54 4.16
N LEU A 37 2.69 -1.66 4.23
CA LEU A 37 2.48 -2.43 5.45
C LEU A 37 3.51 -3.56 5.52
N GLY A 38 3.94 -3.91 6.73
CA GLY A 38 4.88 -5.00 6.94
C GLY A 38 5.00 -5.46 8.37
N PHE A 39 5.91 -6.40 8.58
CA PHE A 39 6.30 -6.91 9.89
C PHE A 39 7.71 -7.49 9.85
N TYR A 40 8.35 -7.56 11.02
CA TYR A 40 9.59 -8.31 11.19
C TYR A 40 9.27 -9.72 11.66
N ASP A 41 9.99 -10.70 11.12
CA ASP A 41 9.97 -12.07 11.65
C ASP A 41 10.92 -12.23 12.85
N GLU A 42 11.01 -13.45 13.39
CA GLU A 42 11.89 -13.82 14.50
C GLU A 42 13.40 -13.70 14.20
N HIS A 43 13.75 -13.53 12.92
CA HIS A 43 15.13 -13.35 12.46
C HIS A 43 15.42 -11.89 12.05
N ASN A 44 14.58 -10.93 12.45
CA ASN A 44 14.69 -9.51 12.09
C ASN A 44 14.70 -9.23 10.58
N ARG A 45 14.03 -10.08 9.79
CA ARG A 45 13.80 -9.83 8.36
C ARG A 45 12.50 -9.09 8.16
N LEU A 46 12.53 -8.01 7.39
CA LEU A 46 11.34 -7.23 7.05
C LEU A 46 10.57 -7.92 5.92
N PHE A 47 9.30 -8.23 6.16
CA PHE A 47 8.36 -8.72 5.16
C PHE A 47 7.36 -7.63 4.79
N VAL A 48 7.25 -7.35 3.49
CA VAL A 48 6.31 -6.37 2.93
C VAL A 48 4.99 -7.06 2.61
N LEU A 49 3.90 -6.49 3.12
CA LEU A 49 2.53 -7.00 2.99
C LEU A 49 1.69 -6.23 1.96
N GLY A 50 2.21 -5.22 1.28
CA GLY A 50 1.45 -4.40 0.33
C GLY A 50 1.07 -3.04 0.91
N ARG A 51 0.07 -2.36 0.34
CA ARG A 51 -0.18 -0.94 0.64
C ARG A 51 -1.33 -0.69 1.61
N LYS A 52 -1.15 0.29 2.50
CA LYS A 52 -2.13 0.78 3.47
C LYS A 52 -3.41 1.31 2.79
N ALA A 53 -3.29 1.87 1.59
CA ALA A 53 -4.39 2.48 0.84
C ALA A 53 -4.88 1.63 -0.34
N ASP A 54 -4.48 0.36 -0.45
CA ASP A 54 -4.85 -0.50 -1.61
C ASP A 54 -6.30 -1.02 -1.55
N ALA A 55 -7.15 -0.50 -0.66
CA ALA A 55 -8.54 -0.92 -0.57
C ALA A 55 -9.37 -0.34 -1.74
N ILE A 56 -10.03 -1.22 -2.48
CA ILE A 56 -11.08 -0.84 -3.43
C ILE A 56 -12.37 -0.65 -2.63
N ILE A 57 -12.92 0.56 -2.63
CA ILE A 57 -14.19 0.84 -1.98
C ILE A 57 -15.32 0.65 -3.00
N ARG A 58 -16.14 -0.37 -2.80
CA ARG A 58 -17.33 -0.68 -3.62
C ARG A 58 -18.57 -0.51 -2.75
N GLY A 59 -19.26 0.62 -2.92
CA GLY A 59 -20.36 1.00 -2.05
C GLY A 59 -19.87 1.26 -0.62
N ASP A 60 -20.40 0.50 0.34
CA ASP A 60 -20.01 0.49 1.75
C ASP A 60 -18.97 -0.60 2.09
N THR A 61 -18.49 -1.34 1.10
CA THR A 61 -17.61 -2.49 1.29
C THR A 61 -16.18 -2.16 0.86
N ALA A 62 -15.22 -2.40 1.76
CA ALA A 62 -13.79 -2.39 1.45
C ALA A 62 -13.34 -3.76 0.93
N ILE A 63 -12.81 -3.79 -0.28
CA ILE A 63 -12.24 -4.97 -0.93
C ILE A 63 -10.72 -4.79 -0.93
N PHE A 64 -9.97 -5.76 -0.40
CA PHE A 64 -8.52 -5.77 -0.48
C PHE A 64 -8.08 -6.64 -1.68
N PRO A 65 -7.56 -6.03 -2.77
CA PRO A 65 -7.10 -6.74 -3.97
C PRO A 65 -6.21 -7.93 -3.66
N ARG A 66 -5.34 -7.79 -2.66
CA ARG A 66 -4.41 -8.82 -2.22
C ARG A 66 -5.10 -10.14 -1.86
N ASP A 67 -6.22 -10.11 -1.16
CA ASP A 67 -6.94 -11.32 -0.74
C ASP A 67 -7.45 -12.13 -1.92
N ILE A 68 -7.77 -11.44 -3.02
CA ILE A 68 -8.20 -12.06 -4.29
C ILE A 68 -6.97 -12.54 -5.06
N GLU A 69 -5.95 -11.70 -5.18
CA GLU A 69 -4.69 -12.02 -5.87
C GLU A 69 -4.02 -13.28 -5.29
N GLU A 70 -3.97 -13.42 -3.96
CA GLU A 70 -3.39 -14.58 -3.29
C GLU A 70 -4.14 -15.89 -3.55
N LYS A 71 -5.47 -15.83 -3.66
CA LYS A 71 -6.29 -17.01 -4.00
C LYS A 71 -6.15 -17.38 -5.48
N VAL A 72 -6.20 -16.39 -6.38
CA VAL A 72 -6.12 -16.62 -7.83
C VAL A 72 -4.72 -17.09 -8.25
N ASN A 73 -3.66 -16.62 -7.59
CA ASN A 73 -2.29 -17.12 -7.83
C ASN A 73 -2.12 -18.62 -7.51
N GLN A 74 -3.03 -19.25 -6.78
CA GLN A 74 -3.00 -20.70 -6.51
C GLN A 74 -3.64 -21.53 -7.63
N CYS A 75 -4.32 -20.90 -8.60
CA CYS A 75 -4.98 -21.61 -9.69
C CYS A 75 -3.98 -22.14 -10.73
N PRO A 76 -4.07 -23.42 -11.14
CA PRO A 76 -3.21 -23.98 -12.19
C PRO A 76 -3.31 -23.19 -13.49
N GLY A 77 -2.17 -22.91 -14.13
CA GLY A 77 -2.10 -22.20 -15.41
C GLY A 77 -2.05 -20.67 -15.31
N ILE A 78 -2.18 -20.09 -14.11
CA ILE A 78 -1.99 -18.65 -13.89
C ILE A 78 -0.55 -18.38 -13.47
N TRP A 79 0.15 -17.53 -14.22
CA TRP A 79 1.52 -17.12 -13.88
C TRP A 79 1.56 -15.97 -12.87
N LYS A 80 0.74 -14.95 -13.08
CA LYS A 80 0.58 -13.78 -12.20
C LYS A 80 -0.84 -13.22 -12.33
N VAL A 81 -1.31 -12.60 -11.26
CA VAL A 81 -2.58 -11.86 -11.21
C VAL A 81 -2.38 -10.49 -10.57
N LYS A 82 -3.16 -9.52 -11.03
CA LYS A 82 -3.34 -8.23 -10.39
C LYS A 82 -4.83 -7.88 -10.41
N VAL A 83 -5.35 -7.39 -9.30
CA VAL A 83 -6.73 -6.92 -9.19
C VAL A 83 -6.71 -5.39 -9.16
N VAL A 84 -7.55 -4.81 -10.02
CA VAL A 84 -7.72 -3.36 -10.15
C VAL A 84 -9.21 -3.07 -10.21
N SER A 85 -9.60 -1.90 -9.73
CA SER A 85 -10.98 -1.43 -9.87
C SER A 85 -11.22 -0.76 -11.22
N ILE A 86 -12.40 -0.95 -11.79
CA ILE A 86 -12.83 -0.23 -13.00
C ILE A 86 -14.09 0.58 -12.71
N LYS A 87 -14.23 1.75 -13.33
CA LYS A 87 -15.51 2.47 -13.29
C LYS A 87 -16.42 1.89 -14.36
N ASP A 88 -17.67 1.60 -14.00
CA ASP A 88 -18.69 1.30 -14.99
C ASP A 88 -19.24 2.56 -15.68
N ASP A 89 -20.14 2.37 -16.65
CA ASP A 89 -20.77 3.45 -17.42
C ASP A 89 -21.54 4.47 -16.55
N LYS A 90 -21.83 4.11 -15.29
CA LYS A 90 -22.51 4.96 -14.30
C LYS A 90 -21.53 5.59 -13.31
N GLY A 91 -20.23 5.39 -13.50
CA GLY A 91 -19.17 5.92 -12.64
C GLY A 91 -18.96 5.15 -11.34
N ILE A 92 -19.61 4.00 -11.16
CA ILE A 92 -19.50 3.16 -9.96
C ILE A 92 -18.21 2.34 -10.06
N ILE A 93 -17.43 2.33 -8.98
CA ILE A 93 -16.22 1.52 -8.85
C ILE A 93 -16.64 0.05 -8.67
N GLN A 94 -16.30 -0.79 -9.64
CA GLN A 94 -16.47 -2.25 -9.61
C GLN A 94 -15.17 -2.94 -9.24
#